data_AF-A0A502DW54-F1
#
_entry.id   AF-A0A502DW54-F1
#
_cell.length_a   1.000
_cell.length_b   1.000
_cell.length_c   1.000
_cell.angle_alpha   90.00
_cell.angle_beta   90.00
_cell.angle_gamma   90.00
#
_symmetry.space_group_name_H-M   'P 1'
#
loop_
_entity.id
_entity.type
_entity.pdbx_description
1 polymer ?
#
loop_
_entity_poly.entity_id
_entity_poly.type
_entity_poly.pdbx_seq_one_letter_code
_entity_poly.pdbx_strand_id
1 'polypeptide(L)'
;MTARPDTRYPGPTMTTRLRWLMKAGPADYMLAMSVAATSLPVIGRHLEPLGGATAMGIWGVRHTPDFVTAAVKSWFTPGIGEVKKQERDATNAVTEAALRGVVPAKDLDITWPSPERTPPVWKALEHRRNVYRSSVRYGDSPSQLLDVWRPKELPVEPAPVMIFLPGGAWVHGGRILQGYALMSHLAEMGWVCLSIDYRVAPNHPWPQHITDVKTAIAWARANVDKFGGDRDFVSVAGTSAGGHLAALAGLTPNDPDMQRDLPEGSDTAVDAVVGIYGRYDWQDKSTVERARFVDFLERVVVKRKIARHPEIFRKASPIARTHASAPPFLVIHGSGDTVIPVQQARDFVEKLRGESRSVVGYVELPGAGHGFDMTDGARTGSMATAIGLFLNEVHRNQAMARAKQVI
;
A
#
# COMPACT_ATOMS: atom_id res chain seq x y z
N MET A 1 10.06 11.75 49.59
CA MET A 1 10.64 10.46 49.15
C MET A 1 9.79 9.95 47.99
N THR A 2 10.24 10.18 46.76
CA THR A 2 9.57 9.73 45.53
C THR A 2 10.57 8.89 44.77
N ALA A 3 10.35 7.57 44.79
CA ALA A 3 11.15 6.60 44.08
C ALA A 3 11.05 6.88 42.57
N ARG A 4 12.19 7.11 41.92
CA ARG A 4 12.30 7.12 40.45
C ARG A 4 12.07 5.69 39.95
N PRO A 5 11.32 5.47 38.86
CA PRO A 5 11.16 4.15 38.27
C PRO A 5 12.50 3.66 37.69
N ASP A 6 12.85 2.41 38.02
CA ASP A 6 14.00 1.68 37.50
C ASP A 6 13.98 1.62 35.96
N THR A 7 14.94 2.29 35.32
CA THR A 7 15.27 2.06 33.91
C THR A 7 15.89 0.67 33.75
N ARG A 8 15.08 -0.37 33.47
CA ARG A 8 15.60 -1.71 33.11
C ARG A 8 15.73 -1.88 31.60
N TYR A 9 16.83 -1.38 31.07
CA TYR A 9 17.62 -2.04 30.03
C TYR A 9 19.08 -1.63 30.26
N PRO A 10 19.99 -2.54 30.60
CA PRO A 10 21.40 -2.17 30.69
C PRO A 10 21.84 -1.70 29.30
N GLY A 11 22.36 -0.49 29.21
CA GLY A 11 22.98 0.02 28.00
C GLY A 11 24.03 -0.98 27.48
N PRO A 12 24.27 -1.03 26.15
CA PRO A 12 25.12 -2.07 25.57
C PRO A 12 26.50 -2.07 26.22
N THR A 13 26.85 -3.18 26.87
CA THR A 13 28.16 -3.40 27.50
C THR A 13 29.28 -3.31 26.46
N MET A 14 30.51 -3.00 26.88
CA MET A 14 31.66 -3.00 25.97
C MET A 14 31.80 -4.31 25.20
N THR A 15 31.51 -5.44 25.84
CA THR A 15 31.51 -6.78 25.22
C THR A 15 30.43 -6.96 24.16
N THR A 16 29.28 -6.30 24.31
CA THR A 16 28.19 -6.32 23.32
C THR A 16 28.50 -5.41 22.14
N ARG A 17 29.11 -4.25 22.40
CA ARG A 17 29.60 -3.33 21.36
C ARG A 17 30.72 -3.96 20.53
N LEU A 18 31.67 -4.63 21.18
CA LEU A 18 32.77 -5.32 20.51
C LEU A 18 32.26 -6.49 19.65
N ARG A 19 31.31 -7.27 20.16
CA ARG A 19 30.63 -8.33 19.39
C ARG A 19 29.85 -7.79 18.20
N TRP A 20 29.22 -6.62 18.35
CA TRP A 20 28.53 -5.96 17.25
C TRP A 20 29.54 -5.49 16.19
N LEU A 21 30.62 -4.80 16.57
CA LEU A 21 31.67 -4.36 15.66
C LEU A 21 32.30 -5.50 14.85
N MET A 22 32.52 -6.65 15.50
CA MET A 22 33.08 -7.85 14.85
C MET A 22 32.11 -8.56 13.89
N LYS A 23 30.80 -8.33 14.02
CA LYS A 23 29.76 -8.99 13.20
C LYS A 23 29.05 -8.02 12.24
N ALA A 24 29.24 -6.72 12.42
CA ALA A 24 28.62 -5.67 11.64
C ALA A 24 29.20 -5.64 10.23
N GLY A 25 28.32 -5.75 9.22
CA GLY A 25 28.68 -5.49 7.84
C GLY A 25 28.61 -3.99 7.50
N PRO A 26 29.10 -3.56 6.33
CA PRO A 26 29.08 -2.15 5.91
C PRO A 26 27.69 -1.48 6.01
N ALA A 27 26.61 -2.24 5.77
CA ALA A 27 25.24 -1.80 5.92
C ALA A 27 24.83 -1.49 7.37
N ASP A 28 25.32 -2.27 8.35
CA ASP A 28 25.02 -2.08 9.76
C ASP A 28 25.71 -0.79 10.29
N TYR A 29 26.90 -0.48 9.79
CA TYR A 29 27.59 0.78 10.07
C TYR A 29 26.86 1.99 9.49
N MET A 30 26.38 1.91 8.24
CA MET A 30 25.62 3.01 7.63
C MET A 30 24.26 3.24 8.29
N LEU A 31 23.56 2.17 8.69
CA LEU A 31 22.32 2.27 9.48
C LEU A 31 22.58 2.85 10.88
N ALA A 32 23.69 2.46 11.53
CA ALA A 32 24.08 3.03 12.81
C ALA A 32 24.44 4.52 12.70
N MET A 33 25.11 4.93 11.62
CA MET A 33 25.41 6.35 11.36
C MET A 33 24.16 7.16 11.04
N SER A 34 23.18 6.62 10.30
CA SER A 34 21.92 7.34 10.02
C SER A 34 21.05 7.51 11.27
N VAL A 35 21.00 6.49 12.15
CA VAL A 35 20.34 6.58 13.46
C VAL A 35 21.07 7.56 14.39
N ALA A 36 22.40 7.62 14.36
CA ALA A 36 23.17 8.59 15.13
C ALA A 36 22.93 10.03 14.64
N ALA A 37 22.93 10.27 13.32
CA ALA A 37 22.72 11.59 12.75
C ALA A 37 21.31 12.15 12.98
N THR A 38 20.29 11.27 13.03
CA THR A 38 18.89 11.65 13.30
C THR A 38 18.60 11.92 14.79
N SER A 39 19.49 11.51 15.70
CA SER A 39 19.36 11.76 17.15
C SER A 39 19.79 13.17 17.62
N LEU A 40 20.27 14.01 16.69
CA LEU A 40 20.69 15.38 16.99
C LEU A 40 19.50 16.37 16.93
N PRO A 41 19.23 17.14 18.00
CA PRO A 41 17.94 17.80 18.24
C PRO A 41 17.50 18.88 17.24
N VAL A 42 18.39 19.39 16.37
CA VAL A 42 18.07 20.49 15.43
C VAL A 42 18.13 20.06 13.96
N ILE A 43 18.72 18.90 13.64
CA ILE A 43 18.99 18.49 12.24
C ILE A 43 18.11 17.31 11.80
N GLY A 44 17.53 16.54 12.72
CA GLY A 44 16.77 15.32 12.42
C GLY A 44 15.61 15.49 11.44
N ARG A 45 14.88 16.63 11.48
CA ARG A 45 13.68 16.88 10.65
C ARG A 45 13.96 16.92 9.14
N HIS A 46 15.17 17.31 8.72
CA HIS A 46 15.56 17.34 7.31
C HIS A 46 16.30 16.07 6.85
N LEU A 47 16.67 15.19 7.79
CA LEU A 47 17.43 13.98 7.51
C LEU A 47 16.60 12.67 7.60
N GLU A 48 15.33 12.70 8.05
CA GLU A 48 14.46 11.52 7.97
C GLU A 48 14.34 10.93 6.56
N PRO A 49 14.21 11.75 5.48
CA PRO A 49 14.26 11.24 4.11
C PRO A 49 15.58 10.55 3.79
N LEU A 50 16.70 10.98 4.40
CA LEU A 50 18.03 10.39 4.20
C LEU A 50 18.19 9.05 4.93
N GLY A 51 17.54 8.87 6.09
CA GLY A 51 17.48 7.58 6.78
C GLY A 51 16.75 6.52 5.94
N GLY A 52 15.60 6.89 5.37
CA GLY A 52 14.84 6.05 4.43
C GLY A 52 15.59 5.81 3.11
N ALA A 53 16.22 6.84 2.54
CA ALA A 53 17.04 6.72 1.33
C ALA A 53 18.31 5.89 1.54
N THR A 54 18.91 5.92 2.73
CA THR A 54 20.06 5.08 3.08
C THR A 54 19.63 3.62 3.29
N ALA A 55 18.48 3.38 3.92
CA ALA A 55 17.91 2.04 4.03
C ALA A 55 17.54 1.44 2.66
N MET A 56 16.92 2.25 1.79
CA MET A 56 16.62 1.91 0.39
C MET A 56 17.89 1.74 -0.45
N GLY A 57 18.91 2.58 -0.24
CA GLY A 57 20.21 2.49 -0.91
C GLY A 57 20.98 1.23 -0.50
N ILE A 58 20.95 0.86 0.78
CA ILE A 58 21.51 -0.41 1.29
C ILE A 58 20.76 -1.60 0.71
N TRP A 59 19.42 -1.55 0.67
CA TRP A 59 18.62 -2.61 0.06
C TRP A 59 18.88 -2.70 -1.45
N GLY A 60 18.87 -1.58 -2.16
CA GLY A 60 19.17 -1.48 -3.59
C GLY A 60 20.57 -1.99 -3.94
N VAL A 61 21.62 -1.49 -3.28
CA VAL A 61 23.04 -1.84 -3.55
C VAL A 61 23.36 -3.30 -3.25
N ARG A 62 22.68 -3.92 -2.27
CA ARG A 62 22.91 -5.32 -1.91
C ARG A 62 22.16 -6.32 -2.81
N HIS A 63 21.21 -5.84 -3.63
CA HIS A 63 20.38 -6.67 -4.50
C HIS A 63 20.46 -6.29 -5.99
N THR A 64 21.11 -5.18 -6.35
CA THR A 64 21.35 -4.76 -7.74
C THR A 64 21.97 -5.84 -8.63
N PRO A 65 22.92 -6.70 -8.18
CA PRO A 65 23.56 -7.67 -9.08
C PRO A 65 22.57 -8.67 -9.69
N ASP A 66 21.66 -9.21 -8.89
CA ASP A 66 20.72 -10.24 -9.35
C ASP A 66 19.63 -9.63 -10.26
N PHE A 67 19.15 -8.43 -9.92
CA PHE A 67 18.15 -7.69 -10.71
C PHE A 67 18.69 -7.18 -12.05
N VAL A 68 19.92 -6.65 -12.06
CA VAL A 68 20.58 -6.23 -13.29
C VAL A 68 20.84 -7.45 -14.18
N THR A 69 21.27 -8.58 -13.62
CA THR A 69 21.54 -9.79 -14.41
C THR A 69 20.26 -10.35 -15.06
N ALA A 70 19.12 -10.36 -14.35
CA ALA A 70 17.84 -10.78 -14.91
C ALA A 70 17.31 -9.80 -15.98
N ALA A 71 17.41 -8.50 -15.73
CA ALA A 71 17.02 -7.46 -16.69
C ALA A 71 17.87 -7.52 -17.97
N VAL A 72 19.18 -7.69 -17.83
CA VAL A 72 20.14 -7.79 -18.94
C VAL A 72 19.88 -9.05 -19.76
N LYS A 73 19.64 -10.22 -19.14
CA LYS A 73 19.25 -11.44 -19.87
C LYS A 73 17.96 -11.26 -20.68
N SER A 74 16.97 -10.52 -20.14
CA SER A 74 15.73 -10.23 -20.86
C SER A 74 15.96 -9.37 -22.12
N TRP A 75 16.90 -8.41 -22.07
CA TRP A 75 17.19 -7.53 -23.21
C TRP A 75 17.86 -8.23 -24.39
N PHE A 76 18.58 -9.32 -24.13
CA PHE A 76 19.26 -10.11 -25.16
C PHE A 76 18.45 -11.30 -25.68
N THR A 77 17.20 -11.48 -25.24
CA THR A 77 16.34 -12.56 -25.71
C THR A 77 15.70 -12.18 -27.06
N PRO A 78 15.95 -12.92 -28.16
CA PRO A 78 15.31 -12.65 -29.45
C PRO A 78 13.79 -12.71 -29.33
N GLY A 79 13.08 -11.78 -29.99
CA GLY A 79 11.61 -11.71 -29.94
C GLY A 79 11.02 -11.07 -28.68
N ILE A 80 11.84 -10.70 -27.67
CA ILE A 80 11.34 -10.10 -26.42
C ILE A 80 10.57 -8.79 -26.65
N GLY A 81 10.91 -8.04 -27.69
CA GLY A 81 10.20 -6.80 -28.06
C GLY A 81 8.77 -7.06 -28.51
N GLU A 82 8.54 -8.14 -29.27
CA GLU A 82 7.21 -8.55 -29.71
C GLU A 82 6.39 -9.09 -28.55
N VAL A 83 6.99 -9.91 -27.68
CA VAL A 83 6.35 -10.40 -26.45
C VAL A 83 5.90 -9.24 -25.57
N LYS A 84 6.80 -8.28 -25.28
CA LYS A 84 6.45 -7.09 -24.48
C LYS A 84 5.35 -6.25 -25.11
N LYS A 85 5.30 -6.19 -26.45
CA LYS A 85 4.21 -5.49 -27.16
C LYS A 85 2.89 -6.24 -27.00
N GLN A 86 2.87 -7.55 -27.24
CA GLN A 86 1.69 -8.40 -27.06
C GLN A 86 1.15 -8.33 -25.62
N GLU A 87 2.03 -8.41 -24.62
CA GLU A 87 1.68 -8.29 -23.20
C GLU A 87 1.06 -6.94 -22.84
N ARG A 88 1.51 -5.85 -23.50
CA ARG A 88 0.93 -4.52 -23.33
C ARG A 88 -0.42 -4.42 -24.02
N ASP A 89 -0.52 -4.88 -25.26
CA ASP A 89 -1.75 -4.84 -26.06
C ASP A 89 -2.86 -5.71 -25.44
N ALA A 90 -2.50 -6.78 -24.72
CA ALA A 90 -3.43 -7.64 -24.00
C ALA A 90 -4.01 -7.03 -22.70
N THR A 91 -3.48 -5.89 -22.22
CA THR A 91 -3.85 -5.31 -20.91
C THR A 91 -5.35 -5.13 -20.75
N ASN A 92 -6.03 -4.52 -21.73
CA ASN A 92 -7.47 -4.25 -21.66
C ASN A 92 -8.27 -5.55 -21.63
N ALA A 93 -7.96 -6.50 -22.52
CA ALA A 93 -8.66 -7.77 -22.61
C ALA A 93 -8.52 -8.61 -21.33
N VAL A 94 -7.31 -8.67 -20.75
CA VAL A 94 -7.06 -9.39 -19.49
C VAL A 94 -7.79 -8.71 -18.32
N THR A 95 -7.78 -7.38 -18.29
CA THR A 95 -8.44 -6.60 -17.24
C THR A 95 -9.97 -6.77 -17.29
N GLU A 96 -10.56 -6.68 -18.47
CA GLU A 96 -12.00 -6.93 -18.68
C GLU A 96 -12.38 -8.35 -18.27
N ALA A 97 -11.62 -9.35 -18.73
CA ALA A 97 -11.88 -10.75 -18.40
C ALA A 97 -11.80 -11.01 -16.88
N ALA A 98 -10.84 -10.39 -16.19
CA ALA A 98 -10.67 -10.50 -14.75
C ALA A 98 -11.82 -9.89 -13.93
N LEU A 99 -12.55 -8.92 -14.50
CA LEU A 99 -13.71 -8.30 -13.85
C LEU A 99 -15.03 -9.00 -14.18
N ARG A 100 -15.06 -9.97 -15.11
CA ARG A 100 -16.27 -10.75 -15.38
C ARG A 100 -16.70 -11.52 -14.13
N GLY A 101 -17.98 -11.40 -13.77
CA GLY A 101 -18.53 -11.97 -12.54
C GLY A 101 -18.27 -11.12 -11.29
N VAL A 102 -17.49 -10.04 -11.40
CA VAL A 102 -17.31 -9.02 -10.36
C VAL A 102 -18.10 -7.75 -10.69
N VAL A 103 -18.04 -7.33 -11.96
CA VAL A 103 -18.75 -6.18 -12.51
C VAL A 103 -19.77 -6.68 -13.55
N PRO A 104 -20.99 -6.12 -13.60
CA PRO A 104 -21.99 -6.49 -14.60
C PRO A 104 -21.47 -6.28 -16.03
N ALA A 105 -21.82 -7.19 -16.96
CA ALA A 105 -21.33 -7.15 -18.34
C ALA A 105 -21.63 -5.81 -19.05
N LYS A 106 -22.79 -5.20 -18.78
CA LYS A 106 -23.17 -3.89 -19.32
C LYS A 106 -22.22 -2.74 -18.92
N ASP A 107 -21.61 -2.84 -17.74
CA ASP A 107 -20.69 -1.82 -17.22
C ASP A 107 -19.24 -2.11 -17.65
N LEU A 108 -18.98 -3.30 -18.21
CA LEU A 108 -17.70 -3.67 -18.85
C LEU A 108 -17.67 -3.34 -20.35
N ASP A 109 -18.83 -3.12 -20.97
CA ASP A 109 -18.99 -2.70 -22.36
C ASP A 109 -18.69 -1.20 -22.50
N ILE A 110 -17.43 -0.84 -22.26
CA ILE A 110 -16.90 0.51 -22.34
C ILE A 110 -15.78 0.59 -23.38
N THR A 111 -15.53 1.81 -23.87
CA THR A 111 -14.29 2.10 -24.58
C THR A 111 -13.14 2.13 -23.57
N TRP A 112 -12.42 1.02 -23.45
CA TRP A 112 -11.25 0.94 -22.59
C TRP A 112 -10.17 1.96 -23.00
N PRO A 113 -9.42 2.53 -22.04
CA PRO A 113 -8.36 3.49 -22.34
C PRO A 113 -7.31 2.92 -23.31
N SER A 114 -6.91 3.76 -24.27
CA SER A 114 -5.80 3.44 -25.16
C SER A 114 -4.46 3.48 -24.40
N PRO A 115 -3.50 2.58 -24.71
CA PRO A 115 -2.20 2.60 -24.07
C PRO A 115 -1.48 3.93 -24.26
N GLU A 116 -1.10 4.58 -23.16
CA GLU A 116 -0.30 5.81 -23.23
C GLU A 116 1.20 5.50 -23.30
N ARG A 117 1.94 6.32 -24.05
CA ARG A 117 3.42 6.24 -24.10
C ARG A 117 4.07 6.98 -22.94
N THR A 118 3.42 8.01 -22.42
CA THR A 118 3.97 8.89 -21.40
C THR A 118 3.78 8.25 -20.02
N PRO A 119 4.83 8.11 -19.20
CA PRO A 119 4.65 7.59 -17.86
C PRO A 119 3.83 8.56 -16.97
N PRO A 120 2.94 8.05 -16.11
CA PRO A 120 2.05 8.86 -15.27
C PRO A 120 2.75 9.92 -14.42
N VAL A 121 3.96 9.65 -13.94
CA VAL A 121 4.74 10.61 -13.15
C VAL A 121 5.02 11.93 -13.90
N TRP A 122 5.10 11.89 -15.24
CA TRP A 122 5.29 13.08 -16.07
C TRP A 122 4.01 13.92 -16.21
N LYS A 123 2.85 13.31 -15.97
CA LYS A 123 1.54 13.98 -15.92
C LYS A 123 1.15 14.40 -14.50
N ALA A 124 2.07 14.36 -13.54
CA ALA A 124 1.76 14.63 -12.14
C ALA A 124 1.13 16.02 -11.91
N LEU A 125 1.58 17.05 -12.64
CA LEU A 125 1.00 18.39 -12.55
C LEU A 125 -0.44 18.45 -13.08
N GLU A 126 -0.73 17.71 -14.15
CA GLU A 126 -2.08 17.61 -14.71
C GLU A 126 -3.02 16.96 -13.69
N HIS A 127 -2.63 15.81 -13.13
CA HIS A 127 -3.44 15.10 -12.13
C HIS A 127 -3.71 15.97 -10.89
N ARG A 128 -2.71 16.74 -10.43
CA ARG A 128 -2.85 17.61 -9.25
C ARG A 128 -3.92 18.71 -9.38
N ARG A 129 -4.49 18.95 -10.57
CA ARG A 129 -5.66 19.84 -10.73
C ARG A 129 -6.85 19.41 -9.87
N ASN A 130 -6.92 18.12 -9.52
CA ASN A 130 -7.98 17.53 -8.71
C ASN A 130 -7.67 17.59 -7.20
N VAL A 131 -6.53 18.15 -6.77
CA VAL A 131 -6.25 18.37 -5.35
C VAL A 131 -7.07 19.57 -4.87
N TYR A 132 -8.09 19.29 -4.06
CA TYR A 132 -8.98 20.30 -3.50
C TYR A 132 -8.40 20.95 -2.25
N ARG A 133 -7.81 20.15 -1.36
CA ARG A 133 -7.15 20.63 -0.14
C ARG A 133 -5.92 19.80 0.16
N SER A 134 -4.83 20.48 0.53
CA SER A 134 -3.57 19.82 0.87
C SER A 134 -3.25 19.90 2.36
N SER A 135 -2.53 18.92 2.88
CA SER A 135 -2.00 18.90 4.25
C SER A 135 -3.08 18.98 5.34
N VAL A 136 -4.22 18.32 5.13
CA VAL A 136 -5.26 18.17 6.16
C VAL A 136 -4.73 17.21 7.21
N ARG A 137 -4.78 17.61 8.48
CA ARG A 137 -4.34 16.78 9.59
C ARG A 137 -5.41 15.73 9.92
N TYR A 138 -5.02 14.46 9.92
CA TYR A 138 -5.91 13.35 10.31
C TYR A 138 -5.57 12.73 11.66
N GLY A 139 -4.44 13.11 12.28
CA GLY A 139 -4.05 12.69 13.62
C GLY A 139 -3.00 13.60 14.26
N ASP A 140 -2.56 13.24 15.46
CA ASP A 140 -1.72 14.09 16.31
C ASP A 140 -0.25 14.19 15.83
N SER A 141 0.24 13.17 15.11
CA SER A 141 1.59 13.18 14.58
C SER A 141 1.76 14.27 13.51
N PRO A 142 2.90 14.98 13.44
CA PRO A 142 3.21 15.89 12.34
C PRO A 142 3.15 15.25 10.95
N SER A 143 3.38 13.93 10.87
CA SER A 143 3.33 13.15 9.63
C SER A 143 1.96 12.57 9.29
N GLN A 144 0.94 12.75 10.14
CA GLN A 144 -0.42 12.29 9.88
C GLN A 144 -1.20 13.36 9.10
N LEU A 145 -0.79 13.55 7.85
CA LEU A 145 -1.36 14.51 6.91
C LEU A 145 -1.98 13.79 5.72
N LEU A 146 -3.01 14.38 5.13
CA LEU A 146 -3.62 13.88 3.90
C LEU A 146 -3.95 15.00 2.92
N ASP A 147 -4.04 14.62 1.65
CA ASP A 147 -4.61 15.44 0.58
C ASP A 147 -6.00 14.95 0.23
N VAL A 148 -6.91 15.90 0.05
CA VAL A 148 -8.27 15.67 -0.43
C VAL A 148 -8.30 15.92 -1.94
N TRP A 149 -8.63 14.89 -2.69
CA TRP A 149 -8.79 14.91 -4.14
C TRP A 149 -10.27 14.81 -4.49
N ARG A 150 -10.79 15.83 -5.16
CA ARG A 150 -12.17 15.88 -5.68
C ARG A 150 -12.29 16.99 -6.73
N PRO A 151 -13.28 16.93 -7.63
CA PRO A 151 -13.63 18.07 -8.46
C PRO A 151 -14.11 19.24 -7.58
N LYS A 152 -14.10 20.45 -8.15
CA LYS A 152 -14.61 21.65 -7.46
C LYS A 152 -16.08 21.45 -7.06
N GLU A 153 -16.86 20.91 -7.99
CA GLU A 153 -18.27 20.57 -7.82
C GLU A 153 -18.42 19.06 -7.90
N LEU A 154 -19.00 18.45 -6.87
CA LEU A 154 -19.30 17.02 -6.87
C LEU A 154 -20.63 16.79 -7.62
N PRO A 155 -20.71 15.76 -8.48
CA PRO A 155 -21.93 15.48 -9.23
C PRO A 155 -23.06 14.93 -8.34
N VAL A 156 -22.69 14.24 -7.24
CA VAL A 156 -23.61 13.68 -6.24
C VAL A 156 -22.97 13.87 -4.87
N GLU A 157 -23.78 14.28 -3.89
CA GLU A 157 -23.38 14.30 -2.48
C GLU A 157 -24.41 13.52 -1.65
N PRO A 158 -23.98 12.68 -0.69
CA PRO A 158 -22.57 12.42 -0.37
C PRO A 158 -21.87 11.50 -1.40
N ALA A 159 -20.59 11.78 -1.67
CA ALA A 159 -19.78 11.09 -2.68
C ALA A 159 -18.97 9.92 -2.09
N PRO A 160 -18.85 8.77 -2.77
CA PRO A 160 -18.10 7.64 -2.23
C PRO A 160 -16.61 7.98 -2.01
N VAL A 161 -16.02 7.39 -0.97
CA VAL A 161 -14.68 7.75 -0.48
C VAL A 161 -13.67 6.65 -0.75
N MET A 162 -12.46 7.01 -1.21
CA MET A 162 -11.30 6.12 -1.27
C MET A 162 -10.09 6.71 -0.57
N ILE A 163 -9.54 6.01 0.42
CA ILE A 163 -8.25 6.35 1.03
C ILE A 163 -7.14 5.66 0.24
N PHE A 164 -6.18 6.43 -0.27
CA PHE A 164 -5.02 5.92 -0.97
C PHE A 164 -3.80 5.82 -0.06
N LEU A 165 -3.16 4.65 -0.05
CA LEU A 165 -2.00 4.32 0.76
C LEU A 165 -0.76 4.19 -0.14
N PRO A 166 0.21 5.12 -0.03
CA PRO A 166 1.43 5.04 -0.83
C PRO A 166 2.31 3.85 -0.44
N GLY A 167 3.05 3.33 -1.41
CA GLY A 167 4.13 2.37 -1.20
C GLY A 167 5.41 3.04 -0.70
N GLY A 168 6.49 2.26 -0.71
CA GLY A 168 7.81 2.70 -0.24
C GLY A 168 8.43 1.82 0.84
N ALA A 169 8.16 0.50 0.80
CA ALA A 169 8.76 -0.50 1.67
C ALA A 169 8.70 -0.16 3.18
N TRP A 170 7.62 0.51 3.61
CA TRP A 170 7.41 0.99 5.00
C TRP A 170 8.50 1.95 5.52
N VAL A 171 9.42 2.39 4.66
CA VAL A 171 10.51 3.35 4.95
C VAL A 171 10.32 4.67 4.22
N HIS A 172 9.39 4.69 3.27
CA HIS A 172 8.84 5.85 2.60
C HIS A 172 7.32 5.65 2.52
N GLY A 173 6.56 6.70 2.80
CA GLY A 173 5.10 6.62 2.97
C GLY A 173 4.46 7.97 2.69
N GLY A 174 4.97 8.67 1.67
CA GLY A 174 4.53 10.02 1.32
C GLY A 174 3.45 10.04 0.25
N ARG A 175 2.47 10.93 0.40
CA ARG A 175 1.33 11.15 -0.52
C ARG A 175 1.69 11.79 -1.87
N ILE A 176 2.96 12.08 -2.09
CA ILE A 176 3.45 12.82 -3.27
C ILE A 176 3.79 11.85 -4.40
N LEU A 177 3.27 12.13 -5.59
CA LEU A 177 3.44 11.42 -6.87
C LEU A 177 2.79 10.03 -6.99
N GLN A 178 2.58 9.31 -5.89
CA GLN A 178 1.98 7.98 -5.93
C GLN A 178 0.46 8.04 -6.05
N GLY A 179 -0.12 7.16 -6.87
CA GLY A 179 -1.58 7.04 -7.04
C GLY A 179 -2.27 8.20 -7.75
N TYR A 180 -1.54 9.19 -8.28
CA TYR A 180 -2.13 10.40 -8.87
C TYR A 180 -3.06 10.11 -10.04
N ALA A 181 -2.67 9.21 -10.95
CA ALA A 181 -3.52 8.85 -12.08
C ALA A 181 -4.83 8.19 -11.62
N LEU A 182 -4.75 7.27 -10.65
CA LEU A 182 -5.91 6.62 -10.05
C LEU A 182 -6.84 7.62 -9.36
N MET A 183 -6.30 8.46 -8.47
CA MET A 183 -7.09 9.43 -7.73
C MET A 183 -7.69 10.51 -8.64
N SER A 184 -6.95 10.95 -9.66
CA SER A 184 -7.47 11.87 -10.68
C SER A 184 -8.63 11.26 -11.43
N HIS A 185 -8.51 9.99 -11.85
CA HIS A 185 -9.56 9.26 -12.55
C HIS A 185 -10.82 9.10 -11.67
N LEU A 186 -10.66 8.67 -10.42
CA LEU A 186 -11.79 8.52 -9.50
C LEU A 186 -12.44 9.88 -9.14
N ALA A 187 -11.65 10.93 -8.95
CA ALA A 187 -12.19 12.28 -8.75
C ALA A 187 -13.04 12.73 -9.95
N GLU A 188 -12.58 12.47 -11.18
CA GLU A 188 -13.35 12.76 -12.41
C GLU A 188 -14.64 11.92 -12.50
N MET A 189 -14.68 10.76 -11.84
CA MET A 189 -15.89 9.93 -11.67
C MET A 189 -16.78 10.37 -10.49
N GLY A 190 -16.44 11.46 -9.80
CA GLY A 190 -17.22 11.98 -8.68
C GLY A 190 -16.87 11.41 -7.30
N TRP A 191 -15.71 10.77 -7.14
CA TRP A 191 -15.24 10.28 -5.83
C TRP A 191 -14.50 11.35 -5.05
N VAL A 192 -14.49 11.20 -3.72
CA VAL A 192 -13.56 11.90 -2.84
C VAL A 192 -12.41 10.95 -2.49
N CYS A 193 -11.19 11.26 -2.92
CA CYS A 193 -10.00 10.46 -2.60
C CYS A 193 -9.14 11.14 -1.53
N LEU A 194 -8.63 10.36 -0.58
CA LEU A 194 -7.78 10.83 0.52
C LEU A 194 -6.39 10.18 0.40
N SER A 195 -5.39 10.92 -0.08
CA SER A 195 -4.00 10.42 -0.14
C SER A 195 -3.27 10.74 1.15
N ILE A 196 -2.80 9.72 1.89
CA ILE A 196 -2.24 9.94 3.23
C ILE A 196 -0.72 9.82 3.25
N ASP A 197 -0.10 10.64 4.09
CA ASP A 197 1.21 10.37 4.66
C ASP A 197 1.05 9.43 5.87
N TYR A 198 1.97 8.50 6.09
CA TYR A 198 2.03 7.69 7.32
C TYR A 198 3.45 7.61 7.90
N ARG A 199 3.56 7.37 9.21
CA ARG A 199 4.84 7.21 9.90
C ARG A 199 5.59 6.00 9.37
N VAL A 200 6.90 6.16 9.16
CA VAL A 200 7.75 5.16 8.52
C VAL A 200 8.93 4.70 9.37
N ALA A 201 9.41 3.50 9.07
CA ALA A 201 10.63 2.94 9.62
C ALA A 201 11.86 3.63 9.01
N PRO A 202 13.02 3.64 9.69
CA PRO A 202 13.28 3.01 10.99
C PRO A 202 12.84 3.87 12.20
N ASN A 203 12.40 5.11 11.99
CA ASN A 203 12.08 6.03 13.09
C ASN A 203 10.80 5.62 13.82
N HIS A 204 9.81 5.16 13.06
CA HIS A 204 8.56 4.60 13.54
C HIS A 204 8.46 3.15 13.06
N PRO A 205 9.01 2.18 13.80
CA PRO A 205 8.90 0.77 13.44
C PRO A 205 7.45 0.28 13.51
N TRP A 206 7.20 -0.88 12.93
CA TRP A 206 5.93 -1.59 13.04
C TRP A 206 5.48 -1.70 14.51
N PRO A 207 4.21 -1.44 14.86
CA PRO A 207 3.04 -1.30 13.97
C PRO A 207 2.60 0.13 13.63
N GLN A 208 3.43 1.17 13.79
CA GLN A 208 2.97 2.55 13.61
C GLN A 208 2.34 2.84 12.25
N HIS A 209 2.80 2.15 11.19
CA HIS A 209 2.24 2.24 9.84
C HIS A 209 0.75 1.89 9.80
N ILE A 210 0.37 0.75 10.37
CA ILE A 210 -1.03 0.28 10.34
C ILE A 210 -1.89 1.11 11.30
N THR A 211 -1.34 1.54 12.44
CA THR A 211 -2.05 2.45 13.36
C THR A 211 -2.41 3.77 12.67
N ASP A 212 -1.52 4.31 11.83
CA ASP A 212 -1.79 5.53 11.07
C ASP A 212 -2.87 5.32 10.01
N VAL A 213 -2.87 4.19 9.32
CA VAL A 213 -3.93 3.83 8.36
C VAL A 213 -5.28 3.70 9.06
N LYS A 214 -5.32 3.02 10.21
CA LYS A 214 -6.52 2.93 11.05
C LYS A 214 -7.02 4.30 11.51
N THR A 215 -6.08 5.19 11.84
CA THR A 215 -6.39 6.58 12.22
C THR A 215 -6.98 7.37 11.05
N ALA A 216 -6.45 7.19 9.84
CA ALA A 216 -7.01 7.81 8.64
C ALA A 216 -8.43 7.30 8.32
N ILE A 217 -8.70 6.01 8.49
CA ILE A 217 -10.05 5.43 8.29
C ILE A 217 -11.03 6.03 9.29
N ALA A 218 -10.71 6.00 10.59
CA ALA A 218 -11.56 6.60 11.62
C ALA A 218 -11.78 8.10 11.39
N TRP A 219 -10.73 8.81 10.97
CA TRP A 219 -10.85 10.23 10.62
C TRP A 219 -11.80 10.45 9.44
N ALA A 220 -11.73 9.62 8.39
CA ALA A 220 -12.61 9.71 7.23
C ALA A 220 -14.08 9.47 7.63
N ARG A 221 -14.36 8.39 8.37
CA ARG A 221 -15.67 8.11 8.97
C ARG A 221 -16.18 9.25 9.84
N ALA A 222 -15.29 10.03 10.44
CA ALA A 222 -15.65 11.15 11.31
C ALA A 222 -15.79 12.52 10.62
N ASN A 223 -15.15 12.75 9.47
CA ASN A 223 -14.92 14.11 8.95
C ASN A 223 -15.04 14.29 7.43
N VAL A 224 -15.19 13.23 6.64
CA VAL A 224 -15.11 13.33 5.18
C VAL A 224 -16.32 14.05 4.56
N ASP A 225 -17.43 14.14 5.28
CA ASP A 225 -18.61 14.94 4.96
C ASP A 225 -18.30 16.42 4.76
N LYS A 226 -17.33 16.98 5.50
CA LYS A 226 -16.82 18.36 5.33
C LYS A 226 -16.20 18.60 3.95
N PHE A 227 -15.92 17.53 3.23
CA PHE A 227 -15.37 17.52 1.87
C PHE A 227 -16.35 16.93 0.85
N GLY A 228 -17.63 16.75 1.23
CA GLY A 228 -18.69 16.18 0.40
C GLY A 228 -18.67 14.65 0.30
N GLY A 229 -17.82 13.97 1.07
CA GLY A 229 -17.71 12.51 1.04
C GLY A 229 -18.75 11.80 1.91
N ASP A 230 -19.08 10.57 1.52
CA ASP A 230 -19.95 9.64 2.25
C ASP A 230 -19.17 8.96 3.36
N ARG A 231 -19.60 9.25 4.59
CA ARG A 231 -19.04 8.65 5.80
C ARG A 231 -19.38 7.18 5.90
N ASP A 232 -20.45 6.75 5.24
CA ASP A 232 -20.93 5.38 5.30
C ASP A 232 -20.31 4.53 4.18
N PHE A 233 -19.62 5.10 3.19
CA PHE A 233 -18.87 4.35 2.18
C PHE A 233 -17.40 4.76 2.11
N VAL A 234 -16.52 4.02 2.79
CA VAL A 234 -15.06 4.25 2.81
C VAL A 234 -14.32 3.03 2.30
N SER A 235 -13.66 3.17 1.15
CA SER A 235 -12.76 2.16 0.59
C SER A 235 -11.29 2.50 0.85
N VAL A 236 -10.42 1.49 0.77
CA VAL A 236 -8.96 1.66 0.84
C VAL A 236 -8.28 1.06 -0.38
N ALA A 237 -7.33 1.77 -0.96
CA ALA A 237 -6.48 1.31 -2.04
C ALA A 237 -5.01 1.57 -1.71
N GLY A 238 -4.09 0.73 -2.14
CA GLY A 238 -2.68 1.01 -1.91
C GLY A 238 -1.72 0.22 -2.77
N THR A 239 -0.50 0.73 -2.88
CA THR A 239 0.56 0.17 -3.73
C THR A 239 1.69 -0.45 -2.90
N SER A 240 2.19 -1.63 -3.27
CA SER A 240 3.33 -2.30 -2.60
C SER A 240 3.14 -2.40 -1.07
N ALA A 241 3.96 -1.69 -0.27
CA ALA A 241 3.78 -1.56 1.18
C ALA A 241 2.40 -0.97 1.57
N GLY A 242 1.88 -0.01 0.81
CA GLY A 242 0.52 0.49 0.96
C GLY A 242 -0.54 -0.53 0.56
N GLY A 243 -0.26 -1.39 -0.42
CA GLY A 243 -1.15 -2.50 -0.81
C GLY A 243 -1.23 -3.58 0.27
N HIS A 244 -0.11 -3.84 0.95
CA HIS A 244 -0.07 -4.62 2.19
C HIS A 244 -0.94 -3.99 3.28
N LEU A 245 -0.76 -2.68 3.55
CA LEU A 245 -1.51 -1.97 4.59
C LEU A 245 -3.01 -1.91 4.28
N ALA A 246 -3.41 -1.71 3.02
CA ALA A 246 -4.81 -1.71 2.59
C ALA A 246 -5.46 -3.07 2.85
N ALA A 247 -4.80 -4.14 2.41
CA ALA A 247 -5.26 -5.51 2.64
C ALA A 247 -5.36 -5.85 4.13
N LEU A 248 -4.35 -5.49 4.92
CA LEU A 248 -4.38 -5.74 6.35
C LEU A 248 -5.49 -4.95 7.03
N ALA A 249 -5.64 -3.65 6.74
CA ALA A 249 -6.65 -2.80 7.36
C ALA A 249 -8.07 -3.30 7.10
N GLY A 250 -8.35 -3.79 5.89
CA GLY A 250 -9.66 -4.33 5.55
C GLY A 250 -9.96 -5.72 6.11
N LEU A 251 -8.94 -6.50 6.46
CA LEU A 251 -9.08 -7.81 7.10
C LEU A 251 -9.04 -7.76 8.63
N THR A 252 -8.82 -6.57 9.21
CA THR A 252 -8.74 -6.40 10.67
C THR A 252 -9.64 -5.25 11.15
N PRO A 253 -10.92 -5.18 10.73
CA PRO A 253 -11.82 -4.11 11.16
C PRO A 253 -11.88 -4.07 12.69
N ASN A 254 -11.65 -2.89 13.28
CA ASN A 254 -11.74 -2.68 14.71
C ASN A 254 -10.80 -3.56 15.57
N ASP A 255 -9.69 -4.07 15.01
CA ASP A 255 -8.71 -4.89 15.75
C ASP A 255 -8.01 -4.05 16.84
N PRO A 256 -8.20 -4.37 18.13
CA PRO A 256 -7.67 -3.58 19.23
C PRO A 256 -6.14 -3.58 19.29
N ASP A 257 -5.45 -4.55 18.67
CA ASP A 257 -3.98 -4.54 18.60
C ASP A 257 -3.45 -3.51 17.59
N MET A 258 -4.29 -3.03 16.67
CA MET A 258 -3.89 -2.15 15.56
C MET A 258 -4.46 -0.73 15.67
N GLN A 259 -5.29 -0.43 16.68
CA GLN A 259 -5.91 0.88 16.85
C GLN A 259 -5.87 1.43 18.28
N ARG A 260 -4.86 1.04 19.07
CA ARG A 260 -4.72 1.43 20.49
C ARG A 260 -4.65 2.94 20.72
N ASP A 261 -4.17 3.69 19.73
CA ASP A 261 -4.04 5.14 19.81
C ASP A 261 -5.36 5.87 19.50
N LEU A 262 -6.42 5.14 19.11
CA LEU A 262 -7.73 5.72 18.79
C LEU A 262 -8.68 5.77 19.99
N PRO A 263 -9.59 6.76 20.02
CA PRO A 263 -10.68 6.79 20.99
C PRO A 263 -11.49 5.49 20.97
N GLU A 264 -11.96 5.08 22.14
CA GLU A 264 -12.86 3.93 22.27
C GLU A 264 -14.09 4.08 21.37
N GLY A 265 -14.49 3.00 20.69
CA GLY A 265 -15.61 3.02 19.75
C GLY A 265 -15.30 3.58 18.36
N SER A 266 -14.05 3.98 18.07
CA SER A 266 -13.66 4.40 16.72
C SER A 266 -13.84 3.26 15.72
N ASP A 267 -14.61 3.53 14.65
CA ASP A 267 -14.82 2.58 13.56
C ASP A 267 -13.71 2.67 12.51
N THR A 268 -13.06 1.53 12.27
CA THR A 268 -12.00 1.35 11.28
C THR A 268 -12.32 0.26 10.25
N ALA A 269 -13.60 -0.09 10.12
CA ALA A 269 -14.09 -0.94 9.04
C ALA A 269 -14.10 -0.18 7.71
N VAL A 270 -13.87 -0.91 6.62
CA VAL A 270 -13.86 -0.40 5.23
C VAL A 270 -14.80 -1.22 4.37
N ASP A 271 -15.34 -0.59 3.35
CA ASP A 271 -16.41 -1.12 2.50
C ASP A 271 -15.87 -1.87 1.27
N ALA A 272 -14.64 -1.57 0.87
CA ALA A 272 -13.95 -2.25 -0.22
C ALA A 272 -12.43 -2.08 -0.07
N VAL A 273 -11.68 -3.03 -0.63
CA VAL A 273 -10.21 -3.02 -0.60
C VAL A 273 -9.64 -3.22 -2.00
N VAL A 274 -8.64 -2.41 -2.35
CA VAL A 274 -7.86 -2.56 -3.59
C VAL A 274 -6.37 -2.72 -3.26
N GLY A 275 -5.83 -3.92 -3.47
CA GLY A 275 -4.42 -4.22 -3.28
C GLY A 275 -3.66 -4.17 -4.60
N ILE A 276 -2.73 -3.23 -4.76
CA ILE A 276 -1.95 -3.06 -5.99
C ILE A 276 -0.51 -3.51 -5.71
N TYR A 277 -0.12 -4.63 -6.33
CA TYR A 277 1.16 -5.33 -6.17
C TYR A 277 1.63 -5.43 -4.71
N GLY A 278 0.70 -5.69 -3.78
CA GLY A 278 0.95 -5.70 -2.35
C GLY A 278 1.75 -6.93 -1.88
N ARG A 279 2.26 -6.87 -0.65
CA ARG A 279 2.79 -8.06 0.04
C ARG A 279 1.75 -8.64 0.99
N TYR A 280 1.50 -9.95 0.91
CA TYR A 280 0.41 -10.59 1.64
C TYR A 280 0.87 -11.62 2.69
N ASP A 281 2.11 -12.12 2.58
CA ASP A 281 2.74 -12.99 3.58
C ASP A 281 4.09 -12.44 4.03
N TRP A 282 4.21 -12.07 5.31
CA TRP A 282 5.46 -11.61 5.92
C TRP A 282 6.32 -12.74 6.51
N GLN A 283 5.80 -13.96 6.56
CA GLN A 283 6.51 -15.14 7.07
C GLN A 283 7.16 -15.96 5.95
N ASP A 284 6.76 -15.76 4.70
CA ASP A 284 7.29 -16.50 3.56
C ASP A 284 8.81 -16.28 3.40
N LYS A 285 9.54 -17.39 3.51
CA LYS A 285 10.99 -17.53 3.29
C LYS A 285 11.32 -18.64 2.29
N SER A 286 10.35 -19.06 1.46
CA SER A 286 10.49 -20.27 0.64
C SER A 286 11.52 -20.14 -0.50
N THR A 287 11.94 -18.92 -0.82
CA THR A 287 13.03 -18.64 -1.78
C THR A 287 14.08 -17.73 -1.15
N VAL A 288 15.24 -17.62 -1.80
CA VAL A 288 16.34 -16.75 -1.35
C VAL A 288 15.89 -15.29 -1.29
N GLU A 289 15.14 -14.83 -2.29
CA GLU A 289 14.61 -13.47 -2.40
C GLU A 289 13.63 -13.19 -1.25
N ARG A 290 12.72 -14.14 -0.98
CA ARG A 290 11.75 -14.07 0.12
C ARG A 290 12.44 -14.04 1.48
N ALA A 291 13.46 -14.86 1.68
CA ALA A 291 14.26 -14.87 2.90
C ALA A 291 15.01 -13.53 3.12
N ARG A 292 15.58 -12.95 2.06
CA ARG A 292 16.22 -11.62 2.12
C ARG A 292 15.22 -10.51 2.47
N PHE A 293 14.00 -10.58 1.93
CA PHE A 293 12.95 -9.62 2.27
C PHE A 293 12.55 -9.73 3.75
N VAL A 294 12.43 -10.94 4.30
CA VAL A 294 12.17 -11.10 5.73
C VAL A 294 13.31 -10.55 6.58
N ASP A 295 14.58 -10.70 6.17
CA ASP A 295 15.70 -10.05 6.88
C ASP A 295 15.59 -8.52 6.87
N PHE A 296 15.14 -7.92 5.76
CA PHE A 296 14.82 -6.49 5.70
C PHE A 296 13.70 -6.10 6.70
N LEU A 297 12.60 -6.86 6.73
CA LEU A 297 11.54 -6.64 7.71
C LEU A 297 12.05 -6.73 9.16
N GLU A 298 12.84 -7.76 9.47
CA GLU A 298 13.38 -7.97 10.81
C GLU A 298 14.30 -6.82 11.27
N ARG A 299 15.13 -6.30 10.38
CA ARG A 299 16.16 -5.30 10.73
C ARG A 299 15.66 -3.87 10.69
N VAL A 300 14.82 -3.54 9.71
CA VAL A 300 14.46 -2.15 9.41
C VAL A 300 13.04 -1.85 9.89
N VAL A 301 12.07 -2.66 9.48
CA VAL A 301 10.64 -2.37 9.67
C VAL A 301 10.16 -2.75 11.07
N VAL A 302 10.42 -3.98 11.49
CA VAL A 302 9.90 -4.57 12.75
C VAL A 302 10.92 -4.44 13.89
N LYS A 303 12.22 -4.42 13.59
CA LYS A 303 13.31 -4.41 14.58
C LYS A 303 13.22 -5.55 15.61
N ARG A 304 12.71 -6.70 15.17
CA ARG A 304 12.56 -7.96 15.92
C ARG A 304 12.79 -9.14 14.98
N LYS A 305 13.30 -10.24 15.53
CA LYS A 305 13.53 -11.48 14.77
C LYS A 305 12.27 -12.35 14.75
N ILE A 306 11.86 -12.80 13.56
CA ILE A 306 10.70 -13.69 13.37
C ILE A 306 10.87 -15.02 14.11
N ALA A 307 12.11 -15.50 14.26
CA ALA A 307 12.39 -16.72 15.01
C ALA A 307 12.04 -16.62 16.51
N ARG A 308 11.97 -15.40 17.06
CA ARG A 308 11.62 -15.15 18.47
C ARG A 308 10.24 -14.53 18.65
N HIS A 309 9.76 -13.85 17.61
CA HIS A 309 8.50 -13.12 17.60
C HIS A 309 7.65 -13.47 16.37
N PRO A 310 7.39 -14.76 16.09
CA PRO A 310 6.64 -15.17 14.89
C PRO A 310 5.24 -14.58 14.85
N GLU A 311 4.64 -14.33 16.02
CA GLU A 311 3.33 -13.72 16.17
C GLU A 311 3.25 -12.32 15.55
N ILE A 312 4.32 -11.51 15.60
CA ILE A 312 4.30 -10.16 15.02
C ILE A 312 4.15 -10.23 13.50
N PHE A 313 4.93 -11.10 12.86
CA PHE A 313 4.93 -11.28 11.41
C PHE A 313 3.65 -11.95 10.92
N ARG A 314 3.15 -12.95 11.67
CA ARG A 314 1.84 -13.55 11.40
C ARG A 314 0.72 -12.52 11.50
N LYS A 315 0.71 -11.71 12.57
CA LYS A 315 -0.30 -10.66 12.77
C LYS A 315 -0.27 -9.61 11.67
N ALA A 316 0.92 -9.34 11.11
CA ALA A 316 1.14 -8.42 10.00
C ALA A 316 0.93 -9.05 8.61
N SER A 317 0.61 -10.32 8.49
CA SER A 317 0.42 -10.99 7.18
C SER A 317 -1.07 -11.02 6.81
N PRO A 318 -1.53 -10.25 5.79
CA PRO A 318 -2.93 -10.31 5.32
C PRO A 318 -3.44 -11.72 5.06
N ILE A 319 -2.61 -12.60 4.50
CA ILE A 319 -2.99 -14.00 4.21
C ILE A 319 -3.38 -14.79 5.47
N ALA A 320 -2.89 -14.40 6.65
CA ALA A 320 -3.24 -15.02 7.93
C ALA A 320 -4.48 -14.40 8.58
N ARG A 321 -5.11 -13.41 7.93
CA ARG A 321 -6.24 -12.62 8.44
C ARG A 321 -7.50 -12.75 7.59
N THR A 322 -7.51 -13.60 6.57
CA THR A 322 -8.72 -13.85 5.78
C THR A 322 -9.85 -14.41 6.65
N HIS A 323 -11.09 -14.03 6.37
CA HIS A 323 -12.27 -14.48 7.11
C HIS A 323 -13.55 -14.33 6.25
N ALA A 324 -14.64 -14.98 6.66
CA ALA A 324 -15.88 -15.04 5.90
C ALA A 324 -16.58 -13.69 5.68
N SER A 325 -16.37 -12.74 6.59
CA SER A 325 -16.91 -11.38 6.51
C SER A 325 -15.92 -10.35 5.95
N ALA A 326 -14.85 -10.79 5.28
CA ALA A 326 -13.94 -9.85 4.62
C ALA A 326 -14.73 -9.02 3.58
N PRO A 327 -14.46 -7.71 3.43
CA PRO A 327 -15.16 -6.89 2.46
C PRO A 327 -14.87 -7.35 1.02
N PRO A 328 -15.52 -6.78 0.00
CA PRO A 328 -15.09 -6.95 -1.39
C PRO A 328 -13.61 -6.56 -1.60
N PHE A 329 -12.88 -7.39 -2.35
CA PHE A 329 -11.48 -7.16 -2.70
C PHE A 329 -11.27 -7.09 -4.21
N LEU A 330 -10.38 -6.21 -4.64
CA LEU A 330 -9.74 -6.27 -5.94
C LEU A 330 -8.22 -6.32 -5.74
N VAL A 331 -7.57 -7.36 -6.24
CA VAL A 331 -6.11 -7.48 -6.24
C VAL A 331 -5.59 -7.30 -7.66
N ILE A 332 -4.57 -6.46 -7.84
CA ILE A 332 -3.95 -6.22 -9.15
C ILE A 332 -2.45 -6.45 -9.01
N HIS A 333 -1.87 -7.34 -9.81
CA HIS A 333 -0.44 -7.66 -9.72
C HIS A 333 0.16 -7.91 -11.10
N GLY A 334 1.38 -7.42 -11.34
CA GLY A 334 2.09 -7.70 -12.59
C GLY A 334 2.81 -9.05 -12.57
N SER A 335 2.71 -9.84 -13.65
CA SER A 335 3.42 -11.13 -13.72
C SER A 335 4.94 -10.97 -13.88
N GLY A 336 5.40 -9.79 -14.28
CA GLY A 336 6.82 -9.42 -14.38
C GLY A 336 7.38 -8.71 -13.15
N ASP A 337 6.67 -8.72 -12.02
CA ASP A 337 7.12 -8.09 -10.78
C ASP A 337 8.32 -8.85 -10.18
N THR A 338 9.48 -8.20 -10.22
CA THR A 338 10.74 -8.74 -9.69
C THR A 338 10.97 -8.43 -8.21
N VAL A 339 10.20 -7.52 -7.61
CA VAL A 339 10.34 -7.11 -6.21
C VAL A 339 9.44 -7.97 -5.32
N ILE A 340 8.17 -8.10 -5.70
CA ILE A 340 7.19 -8.94 -5.02
C ILE A 340 6.67 -9.96 -6.03
N PRO A 341 7.11 -11.23 -5.95
CA PRO A 341 6.69 -12.24 -6.91
C PRO A 341 5.17 -12.38 -6.97
N VAL A 342 4.62 -12.43 -8.19
CA VAL A 342 3.17 -12.52 -8.46
C VAL A 342 2.47 -13.66 -7.70
N GLN A 343 3.20 -14.74 -7.38
CA GLN A 343 2.68 -15.85 -6.59
C GLN A 343 2.13 -15.42 -5.22
N GLN A 344 2.68 -14.37 -4.61
CA GLN A 344 2.15 -13.80 -3.35
C GLN A 344 0.69 -13.33 -3.50
N ALA A 345 0.34 -12.71 -4.64
CA ALA A 345 -1.03 -12.32 -4.92
C ALA A 345 -1.90 -13.52 -5.26
N ARG A 346 -1.39 -14.49 -6.02
CA ARG A 346 -2.14 -15.71 -6.37
C ARG A 346 -2.54 -16.50 -5.13
N ASP A 347 -1.58 -16.79 -4.24
CA ASP A 347 -1.81 -17.53 -2.99
C ASP A 347 -2.82 -16.79 -2.07
N PHE A 348 -2.68 -15.46 -1.97
CA PHE A 348 -3.58 -14.63 -1.18
C PHE A 348 -5.00 -14.62 -1.74
N VAL A 349 -5.15 -14.41 -3.05
CA VAL A 349 -6.46 -14.38 -3.73
C VAL A 349 -7.15 -15.73 -3.65
N GLU A 350 -6.42 -16.82 -3.85
CA GLU A 350 -6.96 -18.18 -3.73
C GLU A 350 -7.52 -18.42 -2.33
N LYS A 351 -6.71 -18.12 -1.29
CA LYS A 351 -7.16 -18.25 0.10
C LYS A 351 -8.35 -17.36 0.42
N LEU A 352 -8.32 -16.09 -0.01
CA LEU A 352 -9.39 -15.14 0.26
C LEU A 352 -10.70 -15.54 -0.43
N ARG A 353 -10.65 -16.05 -1.66
CA ARG A 353 -11.82 -16.60 -2.38
C ARG A 353 -12.39 -17.84 -1.70
N GLY A 354 -11.53 -18.68 -1.12
CA GLY A 354 -11.96 -19.88 -0.39
C GLY A 354 -12.68 -19.59 0.92
N GLU A 355 -12.52 -18.39 1.49
CA GLU A 355 -13.06 -18.06 2.81
C GLU A 355 -14.10 -16.94 2.80
N SER A 356 -13.90 -15.88 2.00
CA SER A 356 -14.77 -14.70 1.98
C SER A 356 -16.12 -14.99 1.30
N ARG A 357 -17.18 -14.41 1.85
CA ARG A 357 -18.52 -14.39 1.23
C ARG A 357 -18.68 -13.23 0.25
N SER A 358 -17.79 -12.25 0.28
CA SER A 358 -17.79 -11.11 -0.63
C SER A 358 -17.00 -11.43 -1.90
N VAL A 359 -17.24 -10.62 -2.93
CA VAL A 359 -16.56 -10.77 -4.22
C VAL A 359 -15.06 -10.47 -4.12
N VAL A 360 -14.25 -11.27 -4.81
CA VAL A 360 -12.78 -11.11 -4.88
C VAL A 360 -12.34 -11.09 -6.35
N GLY A 361 -12.10 -9.90 -6.88
CA GLY A 361 -11.52 -9.68 -8.20
C GLY A 361 -10.00 -9.86 -8.17
N TYR A 362 -9.44 -10.38 -9.26
CA TYR A 362 -7.99 -10.49 -9.43
C TYR A 362 -7.58 -10.21 -10.87
N VAL A 363 -6.78 -9.16 -11.05
CA VAL A 363 -6.21 -8.74 -12.34
C VAL A 363 -4.72 -9.03 -12.33
N GLU A 364 -4.29 -10.04 -13.07
CA GLU A 364 -2.88 -10.28 -13.32
C GLU A 364 -2.46 -9.59 -14.63
N LEU A 365 -1.57 -8.60 -14.56
CA LEU A 365 -1.13 -7.84 -15.74
C LEU A 365 0.10 -8.51 -16.37
N PRO A 366 0.00 -9.09 -17.59
CA PRO A 366 1.11 -9.81 -18.20
C PRO A 366 2.33 -8.90 -18.41
N GLY A 367 3.50 -9.29 -17.91
CA GLY A 367 4.76 -8.57 -18.11
C GLY A 367 4.89 -7.25 -17.37
N ALA A 368 3.87 -6.81 -16.62
CA ALA A 368 3.97 -5.59 -15.82
C ALA A 368 4.94 -5.79 -14.65
N GLY A 369 5.84 -4.82 -14.44
CA GLY A 369 6.80 -4.83 -13.34
C GLY A 369 6.26 -4.14 -12.07
N HIS A 370 7.09 -4.09 -11.03
CA HIS A 370 6.76 -3.35 -9.81
C HIS A 370 6.63 -1.84 -10.08
N GLY A 371 5.60 -1.18 -9.54
CA GLY A 371 5.41 0.27 -9.72
C GLY A 371 4.94 0.68 -11.13
N PHE A 372 4.25 -0.22 -11.84
CA PHE A 372 3.75 0.05 -13.20
C PHE A 372 2.77 1.24 -13.25
N ASP A 373 2.04 1.53 -12.17
CA ASP A 373 1.08 2.64 -12.06
C ASP A 373 1.75 4.03 -12.07
N MET A 374 3.06 4.11 -11.86
CA MET A 374 3.84 5.36 -11.95
C MET A 374 4.66 5.44 -13.23
N THR A 375 5.07 4.28 -13.77
CA THR A 375 6.13 4.17 -14.77
C THR A 375 5.64 3.65 -16.13
N ASP A 376 4.47 3.01 -16.18
CA ASP A 376 3.91 2.39 -17.38
C ASP A 376 2.53 3.00 -17.70
N GLY A 377 2.55 4.05 -18.52
CA GLY A 377 1.34 4.70 -19.03
C GLY A 377 0.44 3.77 -19.84
N ALA A 378 0.97 2.67 -20.37
CA ALA A 378 0.18 1.74 -21.17
C ALA A 378 -0.83 0.95 -20.34
N ARG A 379 -0.56 0.78 -19.04
CA ARG A 379 -1.37 -0.05 -18.14
C ARG A 379 -2.13 0.75 -17.10
N THR A 380 -1.65 1.95 -16.80
CA THR A 380 -2.19 2.78 -15.73
C THR A 380 -3.63 3.20 -15.99
N GLY A 381 -3.97 3.55 -17.24
CA GLY A 381 -5.35 3.89 -17.61
C GLY A 381 -6.31 2.73 -17.36
N SER A 382 -6.00 1.55 -17.92
CA SER A 382 -6.82 0.34 -17.74
C SER A 382 -6.96 -0.06 -16.28
N MET A 383 -5.88 0.03 -15.49
CA MET A 383 -5.91 -0.23 -14.05
C MET A 383 -6.83 0.75 -13.32
N ALA A 384 -6.70 2.06 -13.57
CA ALA A 384 -7.53 3.06 -12.93
C ALA A 384 -9.02 2.86 -13.26
N THR A 385 -9.34 2.57 -14.53
CA THR A 385 -10.69 2.23 -14.97
C THR A 385 -11.23 0.97 -14.31
N ALA A 386 -10.43 -0.10 -14.22
CA ALA A 386 -10.84 -1.33 -13.55
C ALA A 386 -11.18 -1.12 -12.08
N ILE A 387 -10.36 -0.33 -11.38
CA ILE A 387 -10.60 0.04 -9.99
C ILE A 387 -11.88 0.86 -9.86
N GLY A 388 -12.09 1.85 -10.73
CA GLY A 388 -13.31 2.67 -10.74
C GLY A 388 -14.57 1.85 -10.98
N LEU A 389 -14.56 0.92 -11.94
CA LEU A 389 -15.68 0.02 -12.22
C LEU A 389 -15.99 -0.89 -11.02
N PHE A 390 -14.98 -1.52 -10.43
CA PHE A 390 -15.13 -2.36 -9.25
C PHE A 390 -15.71 -1.58 -8.07
N LEU A 391 -15.12 -0.44 -7.74
CA LEU A 391 -15.53 0.36 -6.59
C LEU A 391 -16.94 0.94 -6.76
N ASN A 392 -17.30 1.41 -7.97
CA ASN A 392 -18.65 1.85 -8.28
C ASN A 392 -19.68 0.72 -8.11
N GLU A 393 -19.35 -0.49 -8.56
CA GLU A 393 -20.25 -1.63 -8.41
C GLU A 393 -20.45 -2.00 -6.94
N VAL A 394 -19.38 -2.03 -6.15
CA VAL A 394 -19.48 -2.29 -4.69
C VAL A 394 -20.33 -1.22 -4.01
N HIS A 395 -20.13 0.06 -4.35
CA HIS A 395 -20.93 1.17 -3.81
C HIS A 395 -22.42 1.03 -4.15
N ARG A 396 -22.76 0.74 -5.42
CA ARG A 396 -24.15 0.52 -5.84
C ARG A 396 -24.80 -0.65 -5.09
N ASN A 397 -24.09 -1.77 -4.96
CA ASN A 397 -24.60 -2.94 -4.26
C ASN A 397 -24.85 -2.68 -2.77
N GLN A 398 -23.97 -1.93 -2.11
CA GLN A 398 -24.19 -1.53 -0.72
C GLN A 398 -25.38 -0.57 -0.58
N ALA A 399 -25.51 0.43 -1.46
CA ALA A 399 -26.63 1.36 -1.44
C ALA A 399 -27.98 0.62 -1.61
N MET A 400 -28.03 -0.36 -2.53
CA MET A 400 -29.19 -1.22 -2.71
C MET A 400 -29.49 -2.10 -1.50
N ALA A 401 -28.46 -2.65 -0.84
CA ALA A 401 -28.63 -3.46 0.36
C ALA A 401 -29.19 -2.64 1.53
N ARG A 402 -28.71 -1.40 1.72
CA ARG A 402 -29.23 -0.48 2.74
C ARG A 402 -30.68 -0.09 2.48
N ALA A 403 -31.01 0.24 1.23
CA ALA A 403 -32.38 0.59 0.86
C ALA A 403 -33.39 -0.53 1.16
N LYS A 404 -32.97 -1.80 1.00
CA LYS A 404 -33.80 -2.98 1.33
C LYS A 404 -33.97 -3.23 2.84
N GLN A 405 -33.09 -2.70 3.69
CA GLN A 405 -33.19 -2.87 5.15
C GLN A 405 -34.11 -1.83 5.81
N VAL A 406 -34.42 -0.75 5.11
CA VAL A 406 -35.29 0.34 5.59
C VAL A 406 -36.77 0.10 5.26
N ILE A 407 -37.05 -0.84 4.34
CA ILE A 407 -38.40 -1.34 3.98
C ILE A 407 -38.66 -2.60 4.78
#